data_AF-V9DR45-F1
#
_entry.id   AF-V9DR45-F1
#
_cell.length_a   1.000
_cell.length_b   1.000
_cell.length_c   1.000
_cell.angle_alpha   90.00
_cell.angle_beta   90.00
_cell.angle_gamma   90.00
#
_symmetry.space_group_name_H-M   'P 1'
#
loop_
_entity.id
_entity.type
_entity.pdbx_description
1 polymer ?
#
loop_
_entity_poly.entity_id
_entity_poly.type
_entity_poly.pdbx_seq_one_letter_code
_entity_poly.pdbx_strand_id
1 'polypeptide(L)'
;MPHSTCPPRPTHLIIVCCHAIYVGGEGGCADEANWLIEPFQTGETETYIRHIEAGVKELARNQDTAILVFSGGATKRDRTVRSEGEGYLAVALEKNLFNLDTDIDTDTSPSPSTLRSRIFVDRYATDSYQNVLLPLIQFPLFAQELQSRLRGEAVSGSYDNHDSHSQARTMPAIDEDGHAAMDPNSDAKLSIPTWPAKLTVISHAFKRRRFLNLHVPAARFPGTQTTYIGIDPPFEPGRMAEIEEGDRLRGYGVWEGDLYGLGALLSGKREKRGWDEGVFRAEVVGRFAGRARRHVEGVLAFKGRGDDGRAPWETECG
;
A
#
# COMPACT_ATOMS: atom_id res chain seq x y z
N MET A 1 -32.10 11.94 -19.90
CA MET A 1 -30.93 12.53 -19.21
C MET A 1 -30.41 11.46 -18.25
N PRO A 2 -29.28 10.79 -18.51
CA PRO A 2 -28.69 9.98 -17.45
C PRO A 2 -28.19 10.94 -16.38
N HIS A 3 -28.71 10.81 -15.16
CA HIS A 3 -28.22 11.54 -14.01
C HIS A 3 -26.74 11.18 -13.83
N SER A 4 -25.82 12.11 -14.11
CA SER A 4 -24.43 12.01 -13.68
C SER A 4 -24.43 11.97 -12.15
N THR A 5 -24.48 10.77 -11.59
CA THR A 5 -24.30 10.56 -10.17
C THR A 5 -22.80 10.57 -9.91
N CYS A 6 -22.35 11.42 -8.98
CA CYS A 6 -20.96 11.41 -8.54
C CYS A 6 -20.65 10.02 -7.98
N PRO A 7 -19.57 9.35 -8.41
CA PRO A 7 -19.25 8.02 -7.91
C PRO A 7 -19.10 8.05 -6.39
N PRO A 8 -19.57 7.02 -5.67
CA PRO A 8 -19.52 6.99 -4.21
C PRO A 8 -18.09 7.11 -3.71
N ARG A 9 -17.91 7.81 -2.59
CA ARG A 9 -16.58 7.92 -1.97
C ARG A 9 -16.20 6.57 -1.35
N PRO A 10 -14.94 6.12 -1.51
CA PRO A 10 -14.50 4.90 -0.86
C PRO A 10 -14.49 5.08 0.66
N THR A 11 -14.82 4.00 1.37
CA THR A 11 -14.86 3.93 2.83
C THR A 11 -14.16 2.67 3.36
N HIS A 12 -13.65 1.80 2.49
CA HIS A 12 -12.93 0.58 2.86
C HIS A 12 -11.49 0.67 2.37
N LEU A 13 -10.54 0.59 3.30
CA LEU A 13 -9.12 0.46 2.99
C LEU A 13 -8.71 -1.01 3.06
N ILE A 14 -8.20 -1.55 1.95
CA ILE A 14 -7.55 -2.86 1.88
C ILE A 14 -6.05 -2.62 1.81
N ILE A 15 -5.29 -3.23 2.70
CA ILE A 15 -3.82 -3.13 2.75
C ILE A 15 -3.24 -4.50 2.49
N VAL A 16 -2.38 -4.61 1.50
CA VAL A 16 -1.43 -5.73 1.38
C VAL A 16 -0.10 -5.24 1.94
N CYS A 17 0.30 -5.78 3.10
CA CYS A 17 1.59 -5.46 3.70
C CYS A 17 2.68 -6.18 2.90
N CYS A 18 3.62 -5.42 2.36
CA CYS A 18 4.72 -5.98 1.60
C CYS A 18 5.82 -6.53 2.52
N HIS A 19 6.61 -7.48 1.99
CA HIS A 19 7.74 -8.11 2.70
C HIS A 19 9.00 -8.24 1.84
N ALA A 20 8.91 -7.99 0.54
CA ALA A 20 10.00 -8.15 -0.44
C ALA A 20 9.83 -7.20 -1.62
N ILE A 21 10.89 -7.02 -2.44
CA ILE A 21 10.84 -6.13 -3.61
C ILE A 21 10.97 -6.97 -4.87
N TYR A 22 9.93 -6.99 -5.70
CA TYR A 22 10.00 -7.55 -7.04
C TYR A 22 10.72 -6.58 -7.99
N VAL A 23 11.83 -7.02 -8.58
CA VAL A 23 12.64 -6.19 -9.50
C VAL A 23 12.37 -6.49 -10.98
N GLY A 24 11.74 -7.61 -11.29
CA GLY A 24 11.54 -8.07 -12.66
C GLY A 24 12.77 -8.79 -13.22
N GLY A 25 12.58 -9.53 -14.32
CA GLY A 25 13.62 -10.29 -14.99
C GLY A 25 13.07 -11.45 -15.80
N GLU A 26 13.97 -12.24 -16.40
CA GLU A 26 13.61 -13.49 -17.07
C GLU A 26 12.90 -14.44 -16.10
N GLY A 27 11.87 -15.18 -16.55
CA GLY A 27 11.05 -16.02 -15.67
C GLY A 27 9.99 -15.27 -14.85
N GLY A 28 10.01 -13.93 -14.84
CA GLY A 28 8.97 -13.09 -14.25
C GLY A 28 8.83 -13.26 -12.73
N CYS A 29 7.64 -12.97 -12.20
CA CYS A 29 7.36 -13.01 -10.76
C CYS A 29 7.44 -14.41 -10.15
N ALA A 30 7.32 -15.47 -10.96
CA ALA A 30 7.46 -16.85 -10.49
C ALA A 30 8.92 -17.23 -10.17
N ASP A 31 9.91 -16.54 -10.76
CA ASP A 31 11.32 -16.76 -10.47
C ASP A 31 11.75 -15.98 -9.22
N GLU A 32 12.16 -16.68 -8.17
CA GLU A 32 12.61 -16.08 -6.91
C GLU A 32 13.86 -15.19 -7.08
N ALA A 33 14.69 -15.44 -8.11
CA ALA A 33 15.84 -14.58 -8.40
C ALA A 33 15.43 -13.14 -8.75
N ASN A 34 14.19 -12.92 -9.20
CA ASN A 34 13.63 -11.61 -9.50
C ASN A 34 13.07 -10.89 -8.26
N TRP A 35 13.26 -11.45 -7.06
CA TRP A 35 12.84 -10.86 -5.80
C TRP A 35 14.01 -10.56 -4.89
N LEU A 36 14.07 -9.32 -4.38
CA LEU A 36 14.98 -8.95 -3.31
C LEU A 36 14.38 -9.35 -1.97
N ILE A 37 14.80 -10.51 -1.49
CA ILE A 37 14.41 -11.11 -0.21
C ILE A 37 15.60 -11.15 0.79
N GLU A 38 15.29 -11.28 2.07
CA GLU A 38 16.24 -11.62 3.13
C GLU A 38 16.46 -13.14 3.19
N PRO A 39 17.59 -13.64 3.72
CA PRO A 39 17.88 -15.09 3.74
C PRO A 39 16.82 -15.98 4.41
N PHE A 40 16.10 -15.46 5.41
CA PHE A 40 15.04 -16.22 6.08
C PHE A 40 13.74 -16.31 5.27
N GLN A 41 13.61 -15.52 4.20
CA GLN A 41 12.44 -15.43 3.33
C GLN A 41 12.52 -16.36 2.10
N THR A 42 13.60 -17.13 1.94
CA THR A 42 13.77 -18.06 0.82
C THR A 42 12.59 -19.03 0.70
N GLY A 43 12.02 -19.14 -0.49
CA GLY A 43 10.82 -19.93 -0.79
C GLY A 43 9.48 -19.24 -0.45
N GLU A 44 9.47 -17.96 -0.06
CA GLU A 44 8.23 -17.24 0.28
C GLU A 44 7.60 -16.49 -0.92
N THR A 45 8.26 -16.41 -2.08
CA THR A 45 7.80 -15.56 -3.20
C THR A 45 6.39 -15.88 -3.70
N GLU A 46 6.03 -17.17 -3.79
CA GLU A 46 4.67 -17.60 -4.11
C GLU A 46 3.64 -17.09 -3.08
N THR A 47 4.04 -16.98 -1.81
CA THR A 47 3.18 -16.42 -0.76
C THR A 47 2.95 -14.93 -0.97
N TYR A 48 3.97 -14.19 -1.41
CA TYR A 48 3.83 -12.77 -1.72
C TYR A 48 2.90 -12.54 -2.92
N ILE A 49 3.00 -13.38 -3.96
CA ILE A 49 2.06 -13.37 -5.09
C ILE A 49 0.64 -13.64 -4.59
N ARG A 50 0.43 -14.64 -3.72
CA ARG A 50 -0.89 -14.94 -3.14
C ARG A 50 -1.43 -13.82 -2.26
N HIS A 51 -0.58 -13.03 -1.60
CA HIS A 51 -1.02 -11.81 -0.90
C HIS A 51 -1.57 -10.78 -1.88
N ILE A 52 -0.88 -10.58 -3.01
CA ILE A 52 -1.31 -9.66 -4.08
C ILE A 52 -2.65 -10.11 -4.66
N GLU A 53 -2.77 -11.38 -5.03
CA GLU A 53 -4.00 -11.97 -5.55
C GLU A 53 -5.16 -11.83 -4.56
N ALA A 54 -4.93 -12.08 -3.27
CA ALA A 54 -5.94 -11.91 -2.23
C ALA A 54 -6.38 -10.43 -2.10
N GLY A 55 -5.46 -9.48 -2.24
CA GLY A 55 -5.75 -8.05 -2.23
C GLY A 55 -6.63 -7.63 -3.40
N VAL A 56 -6.27 -8.04 -4.62
CA VAL A 56 -7.06 -7.72 -5.81
C VAL A 56 -8.42 -8.41 -5.77
N LYS A 57 -8.49 -9.66 -5.29
CA LYS A 57 -9.75 -10.38 -5.12
C LYS A 57 -10.67 -9.71 -4.09
N GLU A 58 -10.11 -9.22 -2.99
CA GLU A 58 -10.89 -8.48 -1.99
C GLU A 58 -11.37 -7.13 -2.53
N LEU A 59 -10.55 -6.46 -3.34
CA LEU A 59 -10.94 -5.23 -4.03
C LEU A 59 -12.11 -5.49 -4.98
N ALA A 60 -12.05 -6.54 -5.82
CA ALA A 60 -13.11 -6.88 -6.77
C ALA A 60 -14.46 -7.12 -6.09
N ARG A 61 -14.48 -7.79 -4.92
CA ARG A 61 -15.70 -8.01 -4.13
C ARG A 61 -16.32 -6.74 -3.55
N ASN A 62 -15.53 -5.69 -3.37
CA ASN A 62 -15.95 -4.45 -2.72
C ASN A 62 -15.71 -3.23 -3.63
N GLN A 63 -15.73 -3.45 -4.96
CA GLN A 63 -15.18 -2.48 -5.92
C GLN A 63 -15.81 -1.08 -5.78
N ASP A 64 -17.08 -0.94 -5.38
CA ASP A 64 -17.71 0.38 -5.25
C ASP A 64 -17.18 1.21 -4.07
N THR A 65 -16.68 0.57 -3.03
CA THR A 65 -16.36 1.22 -1.73
C THR A 65 -14.90 1.08 -1.32
N ALA A 66 -14.14 0.20 -1.97
CA ALA A 66 -12.79 -0.14 -1.55
C ALA A 66 -11.70 0.54 -2.39
N ILE A 67 -10.57 0.77 -1.71
CA ILE A 67 -9.26 1.07 -2.28
C ILE A 67 -8.30 -0.03 -1.80
N LEU A 68 -7.44 -0.51 -2.70
CA LEU A 68 -6.33 -1.40 -2.36
C LEU A 68 -5.02 -0.62 -2.34
N VAL A 69 -4.24 -0.82 -1.28
CA VAL A 69 -2.90 -0.25 -1.13
C VAL A 69 -1.88 -1.37 -0.94
N PHE A 70 -0.89 -1.42 -1.82
CA PHE A 70 0.36 -2.15 -1.55
C PHE A 70 1.26 -1.27 -0.71
N SER A 71 1.56 -1.68 0.52
CA SER A 71 2.25 -0.83 1.50
C SER A 71 3.61 -1.41 1.88
N GLY A 72 4.65 -0.64 1.55
CA GLY A 72 6.05 -0.94 1.81
C GLY A 72 6.96 -0.06 0.94
N GLY A 73 7.92 0.61 1.57
CA GLY A 73 8.88 1.51 0.94
C GLY A 73 10.09 0.81 0.34
N ALA A 74 11.07 1.57 -0.14
CA ALA A 74 12.32 1.06 -0.68
C ALA A 74 13.27 0.60 0.44
N THR A 75 13.00 -0.56 1.05
CA THR A 75 13.71 -1.02 2.26
C THR A 75 15.12 -1.56 1.99
N LYS A 76 15.50 -1.73 0.72
CA LYS A 76 16.80 -2.24 0.25
C LYS A 76 17.50 -1.24 -0.68
N ARG A 77 17.67 0.00 -0.20
CA ARG A 77 18.15 1.17 -0.98
C ARG A 77 19.54 1.00 -1.59
N ASP A 78 20.34 0.12 -1.01
CA ASP A 78 21.66 -0.27 -1.53
C ASP A 78 21.56 -1.13 -2.80
N ARG A 79 20.39 -1.74 -3.06
CA ARG A 79 20.15 -2.65 -4.19
C ARG A 79 19.16 -2.09 -5.21
N THR A 80 18.19 -1.28 -4.77
CA THR A 80 17.19 -0.67 -5.67
C THR A 80 16.53 0.55 -5.04
N VAL A 81 16.10 1.50 -5.89
CA VAL A 81 15.23 2.62 -5.50
C VAL A 81 13.74 2.25 -5.47
N ARG A 82 13.37 1.11 -6.08
CA ARG A 82 12.00 0.62 -6.13
C ARG A 82 11.51 0.27 -4.73
N SER A 83 10.31 0.72 -4.41
CA SER A 83 9.62 0.35 -3.18
C SER A 83 9.05 -1.07 -3.24
N GLU A 84 8.87 -1.72 -2.09
CA GLU A 84 8.19 -3.01 -2.02
C GLU A 84 6.78 -2.93 -2.64
N GLY A 85 6.04 -1.85 -2.38
CA GLY A 85 4.71 -1.62 -2.92
C GLY A 85 4.67 -1.47 -4.45
N GLU A 86 5.65 -0.78 -5.06
CA GLU A 86 5.80 -0.74 -6.52
C GLU A 86 6.12 -2.11 -7.11
N GLY A 87 6.94 -2.91 -6.43
CA GLY A 87 7.21 -4.29 -6.83
C GLY A 87 5.93 -5.13 -6.84
N TYR A 88 5.09 -5.01 -5.80
CA TYR A 88 3.82 -5.74 -5.71
C TYR A 88 2.82 -5.27 -6.79
N LEU A 89 2.78 -3.97 -7.10
CA LEU A 89 1.98 -3.45 -8.21
C LEU A 89 2.45 -4.00 -9.57
N ALA A 90 3.77 -4.10 -9.78
CA ALA A 90 4.34 -4.68 -11.00
C ALA A 90 3.96 -6.16 -11.18
N VAL A 91 3.94 -6.95 -10.10
CA VAL A 91 3.43 -8.34 -10.16
C VAL A 91 1.95 -8.38 -10.51
N ALA A 92 1.13 -7.50 -9.93
CA ALA A 92 -0.30 -7.44 -10.26
C ALA A 92 -0.54 -7.10 -11.75
N LEU A 93 0.29 -6.22 -12.32
CA LEU A 93 0.31 -5.89 -13.75
C LEU A 93 0.73 -7.07 -14.62
N GLU A 94 1.85 -7.71 -14.29
CA GLU A 94 2.40 -8.85 -15.04
C GLU A 94 1.42 -10.03 -15.07
N LYS A 95 0.76 -10.31 -13.95
CA LYS A 95 -0.25 -11.37 -13.84
C LYS A 95 -1.63 -10.97 -14.37
N ASN A 96 -1.77 -9.78 -14.94
CA ASN A 96 -3.01 -9.23 -15.48
C ASN A 96 -4.21 -9.35 -14.51
N LEU A 97 -3.99 -9.12 -13.22
CA LEU A 97 -5.01 -9.34 -12.18
C LEU A 97 -6.18 -8.34 -12.25
N PHE A 98 -6.08 -7.31 -13.08
CA PHE A 98 -7.12 -6.28 -13.17
C PHE A 98 -8.30 -6.69 -14.06
N ASN A 99 -8.22 -7.80 -14.81
CA ASN A 99 -9.32 -8.29 -15.66
C ASN A 99 -10.25 -9.28 -14.93
N LEU A 100 -10.19 -9.38 -13.60
CA LEU A 100 -11.01 -10.33 -12.84
C LEU A 100 -12.53 -10.02 -12.89
N ASP A 101 -12.94 -8.88 -13.44
CA ASP A 101 -14.35 -8.48 -13.60
C ASP A 101 -14.91 -8.79 -15.00
N THR A 102 -14.14 -9.37 -15.95
CA THR A 102 -14.60 -9.56 -17.34
C THR A 102 -15.37 -10.86 -17.60
N ASP A 103 -15.54 -11.74 -16.60
CA ASP A 103 -16.31 -12.98 -16.76
C ASP A 103 -17.78 -12.80 -16.37
N ILE A 104 -18.48 -11.90 -17.06
CA ILE A 104 -19.95 -11.94 -17.18
C ILE A 104 -20.29 -11.83 -18.66
N ASP A 105 -20.69 -12.97 -19.24
CA ASP A 105 -21.36 -13.09 -20.53
C ASP A 105 -22.37 -11.96 -20.74
N THR A 106 -22.03 -10.97 -21.57
CA THR A 106 -22.98 -10.28 -22.46
C THR A 106 -22.20 -9.51 -23.52
N ASP A 107 -22.73 -9.55 -24.74
CA ASP A 107 -22.29 -8.98 -26.03
C ASP A 107 -22.19 -7.43 -26.04
N THR A 108 -21.59 -6.85 -24.99
CA THR A 108 -21.42 -5.40 -24.81
C THR A 108 -19.95 -5.11 -24.58
N SER A 109 -19.40 -4.16 -25.34
CA SER A 109 -18.03 -3.63 -25.26
C SER A 109 -17.42 -3.75 -23.85
N PRO A 110 -16.23 -4.37 -23.67
CA PRO A 110 -15.65 -4.56 -22.35
C PRO A 110 -15.51 -3.20 -21.67
N SER A 111 -16.25 -3.01 -20.58
CA SER A 111 -16.05 -1.85 -19.72
C SER A 111 -14.62 -1.95 -19.17
N PRO A 112 -13.77 -0.91 -19.30
CA PRO A 112 -12.43 -0.95 -18.74
C PRO A 112 -12.51 -1.24 -17.24
N SER A 113 -11.69 -2.17 -16.75
CA SER A 113 -11.79 -2.60 -15.36
C SER A 113 -11.53 -1.43 -14.41
N THR A 114 -12.50 -1.14 -13.54
CA THR A 114 -12.36 -0.04 -12.58
C THR A 114 -11.39 -0.37 -11.45
N LEU A 115 -11.00 -1.65 -11.32
CA LEU A 115 -10.09 -2.14 -10.30
C LEU A 115 -8.74 -1.43 -10.35
N ARG A 116 -8.14 -1.27 -11.54
CA ARG A 116 -6.83 -0.63 -11.68
C ARG A 116 -6.84 0.79 -11.10
N SER A 117 -7.90 1.55 -11.35
CA SER A 117 -8.05 2.93 -10.85
C SER A 117 -8.12 3.01 -9.32
N ARG A 118 -8.42 1.90 -8.63
CA ARG A 118 -8.60 1.80 -7.19
C ARG A 118 -7.37 1.23 -6.46
N ILE A 119 -6.30 0.95 -7.18
CA ILE A 119 -5.04 0.42 -6.63
C ILE A 119 -4.03 1.55 -6.49
N PHE A 120 -3.39 1.61 -5.33
CA PHE A 120 -2.40 2.61 -4.95
C PHE A 120 -1.21 1.96 -4.27
N VAL A 121 -0.13 2.73 -4.12
CA VAL A 121 1.09 2.31 -3.44
C VAL A 121 1.38 3.28 -2.30
N ASP A 122 1.66 2.74 -1.13
CA ASP A 122 2.33 3.46 -0.05
C ASP A 122 3.82 3.14 -0.11
N ARG A 123 4.62 4.12 -0.55
CA ARG A 123 6.06 4.00 -0.77
C ARG A 123 6.92 4.36 0.46
N TYR A 124 6.30 4.59 1.62
CA TYR A 124 7.01 5.13 2.78
C TYR A 124 7.21 4.13 3.92
N ALA A 125 6.37 3.10 4.02
CA ALA A 125 6.42 2.20 5.16
C ALA A 125 7.71 1.38 5.20
N THR A 126 8.43 1.46 6.32
CA THR A 126 9.69 0.72 6.53
C THR A 126 9.55 -0.40 7.56
N ASP A 127 8.37 -0.57 8.15
CA ASP A 127 8.06 -1.64 9.10
C ASP A 127 6.56 -2.00 9.11
N SER A 128 6.20 -3.02 9.90
CA SER A 128 4.83 -3.53 9.92
C SER A 128 3.80 -2.64 10.63
N TYR A 129 4.22 -1.70 11.48
CA TYR A 129 3.31 -0.70 12.05
C TYR A 129 3.02 0.39 11.01
N GLN A 130 4.07 0.87 10.34
CA GLN A 130 3.95 1.84 9.25
C GLN A 130 3.13 1.29 8.09
N ASN A 131 3.20 -0.02 7.82
CA ASN A 131 2.33 -0.68 6.84
C ASN A 131 0.83 -0.50 7.11
N VAL A 132 0.43 -0.17 8.33
CA VAL A 132 -0.96 0.14 8.69
C VAL A 132 -1.18 1.65 8.79
N LEU A 133 -0.32 2.33 9.54
CA LEU A 133 -0.51 3.74 9.87
C LEU A 133 -0.43 4.65 8.63
N LEU A 134 0.56 4.43 7.76
CA LEU A 134 0.81 5.36 6.65
C LEU A 134 -0.26 5.27 5.56
N PRO A 135 -0.78 4.08 5.19
CA PRO A 135 -1.96 4.00 4.32
C PRO A 135 -3.22 4.61 4.95
N LEU A 136 -3.43 4.49 6.27
CA LEU A 136 -4.55 5.16 6.96
C LEU A 136 -4.47 6.67 6.82
N ILE A 137 -3.28 7.25 7.02
CA ILE A 137 -3.02 8.69 6.83
C ILE A 137 -3.24 9.11 5.39
N GLN A 138 -2.76 8.32 4.42
CA GLN A 138 -2.84 8.63 2.99
C GLN A 138 -4.22 8.38 2.37
N PHE A 139 -5.09 7.61 3.01
CA PHE A 139 -6.39 7.20 2.46
C PHE A 139 -7.23 8.35 1.87
N PRO A 140 -7.38 9.52 2.52
CA PRO A 140 -8.15 10.62 1.93
C PRO A 140 -7.55 11.16 0.62
N LEU A 141 -6.23 11.09 0.46
CA LEU A 141 -5.53 11.51 -0.76
C LEU A 141 -5.78 10.51 -1.88
N PHE A 142 -5.70 9.20 -1.58
CA PHE A 142 -6.06 8.15 -2.54
C PHE A 142 -7.53 8.24 -2.95
N ALA A 143 -8.43 8.53 -2.01
CA ALA A 143 -9.85 8.72 -2.29
C ALA A 143 -10.11 9.93 -3.20
N GLN A 144 -9.41 11.05 -3.00
CA GLN A 144 -9.49 12.22 -3.87
C GLN A 144 -8.98 11.90 -5.28
N GLU A 145 -7.84 11.21 -5.38
CA GLU A 145 -7.25 10.82 -6.65
C GLU A 145 -8.15 9.84 -7.42
N LEU A 146 -8.69 8.82 -6.75
CA LEU A 146 -9.67 7.90 -7.34
C LEU A 146 -10.88 8.64 -7.91
N GLN A 147 -11.43 9.62 -7.18
CA GLN A 147 -12.57 10.38 -7.67
C GLN A 147 -12.22 11.20 -8.93
N SER A 148 -11.00 11.73 -9.02
CA SER A 148 -10.54 12.40 -10.24
C SER A 148 -10.41 11.42 -11.41
N ARG A 149 -9.77 10.25 -11.18
CA ARG A 149 -9.68 9.15 -12.16
C ARG A 149 -11.05 8.74 -12.69
N LEU A 150 -12.06 8.60 -11.82
CA LEU A 150 -13.41 8.16 -12.19
C LEU A 150 -14.25 9.23 -12.90
N ARG A 151 -13.97 10.53 -12.71
CA ARG A 151 -14.68 11.61 -13.43
C ARG A 151 -14.20 11.78 -14.87
N GLY A 152 -13.21 11.01 -15.32
CA GLY A 152 -12.63 11.18 -16.65
C GLY A 152 -11.94 12.53 -16.81
N GLU A 153 -11.49 13.14 -15.70
CA GLU A 153 -10.58 14.28 -15.71
C GLU A 153 -9.25 13.77 -16.31
N ALA A 154 -9.14 13.84 -17.63
CA ALA A 154 -7.96 13.39 -18.36
C ALA A 154 -6.74 14.22 -17.95
N VAL A 155 -5.68 13.54 -17.55
CA VAL A 155 -4.31 14.03 -17.78
C VAL A 155 -4.12 14.01 -19.30
N SER A 156 -3.81 15.15 -19.90
CA SER A 156 -3.58 15.26 -21.35
C SER A 156 -2.45 14.34 -21.81
N GLY A 157 -2.72 13.46 -22.78
CA GLY A 157 -1.67 12.72 -23.49
C GLY A 157 -2.21 11.53 -24.29
N SER A 158 -2.49 11.75 -25.57
CA SER A 158 -2.87 10.72 -26.54
C SER A 158 -1.67 9.85 -26.91
N TYR A 159 -1.77 8.53 -26.77
CA TYR A 159 -0.86 7.59 -27.41
C TYR A 159 -1.47 7.15 -28.75
N ASP A 160 -0.93 7.67 -29.85
CA ASP A 160 -1.16 7.11 -31.19
C ASP A 160 0.04 6.24 -31.60
N ASN A 161 -0.32 5.15 -32.28
CA ASN A 161 0.49 4.02 -32.67
C ASN A 161 1.02 4.23 -34.09
N HIS A 162 2.33 4.09 -34.35
CA HIS A 162 2.84 3.50 -35.60
C HIS A 162 4.36 3.25 -35.61
N ASP A 163 4.71 2.35 -36.52
CA ASP A 163 5.82 1.40 -36.58
C ASP A 163 7.05 1.87 -37.39
N SER A 164 8.18 1.18 -37.15
CA SER A 164 9.29 0.84 -38.08
C SER A 164 10.46 1.81 -38.48
N HIS A 165 11.67 1.28 -38.22
CA HIS A 165 12.96 1.30 -38.96
C HIS A 165 14.02 2.45 -38.87
N SER A 166 15.13 2.07 -38.19
CA SER A 166 16.58 2.19 -38.49
C SER A 166 17.31 3.54 -38.73
N GLN A 167 18.38 3.71 -37.94
CA GLN A 167 19.74 4.22 -38.22
C GLN A 167 20.23 5.34 -37.30
N ALA A 168 21.47 5.16 -36.86
CA ALA A 168 22.14 5.86 -35.77
C ALA A 168 22.73 7.23 -36.15
N ARG A 169 22.61 8.20 -35.24
CA ARG A 169 23.71 9.11 -34.83
C ARG A 169 23.34 9.94 -33.59
N THR A 170 24.13 9.74 -32.54
CA THR A 170 24.63 10.67 -31.51
C THR A 170 23.67 11.67 -30.81
N MET A 171 23.28 11.27 -29.59
CA MET A 171 22.85 12.01 -28.36
C MET A 171 22.67 13.54 -28.42
N PRO A 172 21.56 14.08 -27.85
CA PRO A 172 21.41 14.09 -26.39
C PRO A 172 20.03 13.61 -25.93
N ALA A 173 19.94 12.79 -24.88
CA ALA A 173 18.66 12.25 -24.44
C ALA A 173 18.66 11.98 -22.93
N ILE A 174 17.94 12.80 -22.18
CA ILE A 174 16.62 12.55 -21.55
C ILE A 174 16.65 11.46 -20.46
N ASP A 175 16.30 11.96 -19.30
CA ASP A 175 15.98 11.38 -18.00
C ASP A 175 15.11 10.13 -18.12
N GLU A 176 15.75 8.97 -17.93
CA GLU A 176 15.13 7.65 -17.81
C GLU A 176 14.76 7.40 -16.34
N ASP A 177 13.47 7.42 -16.03
CA ASP A 177 12.78 6.31 -15.34
C ASP A 177 11.33 6.70 -15.02
N GLY A 178 10.44 6.29 -15.92
CA GLY A 178 9.00 6.55 -15.90
C GLY A 178 8.27 6.02 -14.67
N HIS A 179 8.16 6.84 -13.63
CA HIS A 179 7.16 6.71 -12.57
C HIS A 179 6.22 7.90 -12.63
N ALA A 180 4.91 7.62 -12.55
CA ALA A 180 3.89 8.64 -12.41
C ALA A 180 4.11 9.39 -11.09
N ALA A 181 4.90 10.46 -11.15
CA ALA A 181 4.86 11.50 -10.15
C ALA A 181 3.45 12.08 -10.15
N MET A 182 2.83 12.11 -8.96
CA MET A 182 1.58 12.83 -8.75
C MET A 182 1.71 14.25 -9.30
N ASP A 183 0.67 14.71 -9.99
CA ASP A 183 0.54 16.09 -10.44
C ASP A 183 0.82 17.07 -9.28
N PRO A 184 1.92 17.85 -9.34
CA PRO A 184 2.29 18.78 -8.27
C PRO A 184 1.41 20.04 -8.25
N ASN A 185 0.43 20.19 -9.16
CA ASN A 185 -0.31 21.44 -9.35
C ASN A 185 -1.79 21.41 -8.95
N SER A 186 -2.19 20.43 -8.14
CA SER A 186 -3.38 20.57 -7.29
C SER A 186 -3.00 21.37 -6.04
N ASP A 187 -2.83 22.68 -6.17
CA ASP A 187 -2.57 23.60 -5.04
C ASP A 187 -3.67 23.59 -3.96
N ALA A 188 -4.79 22.91 -4.23
CA ALA A 188 -5.89 22.72 -3.30
C ALA A 188 -5.57 21.64 -2.25
N LYS A 189 -4.95 22.05 -1.15
CA LYS A 189 -4.78 21.22 0.05
C LYS A 189 -6.12 20.70 0.58
N LEU A 190 -6.16 19.43 1.01
CA LEU A 190 -7.35 18.76 1.48
C LEU A 190 -7.75 19.22 2.90
N SER A 191 -8.89 19.91 3.00
CA SER A 191 -9.42 20.45 4.27
C SER A 191 -10.52 19.58 4.91
N ILE A 192 -11.26 18.81 4.10
CA ILE A 192 -12.37 17.95 4.54
C ILE A 192 -12.11 16.51 4.03
N PRO A 193 -11.26 15.73 4.73
CA PRO A 193 -10.92 14.37 4.34
C PRO A 193 -12.07 13.39 4.58
N THR A 194 -12.12 12.32 3.78
CA THR A 194 -12.92 11.12 4.05
C THR A 194 -11.97 10.02 4.51
N TRP A 195 -12.18 9.50 5.72
CA TRP A 195 -11.39 8.43 6.33
C TRP A 195 -12.03 7.06 6.09
N PRO A 196 -11.26 5.95 6.15
CA PRO A 196 -11.85 4.63 6.00
C PRO A 196 -12.67 4.28 7.24
N ALA A 197 -13.85 3.71 7.02
CA ALA A 197 -14.71 3.14 8.06
C ALA A 197 -14.45 1.64 8.27
N LYS A 198 -13.85 0.96 7.29
CA LYS A 198 -13.48 -0.46 7.33
C LYS A 198 -12.04 -0.65 6.90
N LEU A 199 -11.35 -1.58 7.55
CA LEU A 199 -9.97 -1.96 7.25
C LEU A 199 -9.89 -3.46 6.95
N THR A 200 -9.25 -3.84 5.85
CA THR A 200 -8.79 -5.22 5.63
C THR A 200 -7.26 -5.20 5.54
N VAL A 201 -6.60 -6.03 6.35
CA VAL A 201 -5.14 -6.22 6.29
C VAL A 201 -4.83 -7.63 5.76
N ILE A 202 -3.96 -7.71 4.77
CA ILE A 202 -3.46 -8.96 4.17
C ILE A 202 -1.96 -9.05 4.41
N SER A 203 -1.54 -10.15 5.03
CA SER A 203 -0.14 -10.42 5.38
C SER A 203 -0.01 -11.90 5.79
N HIS A 204 1.15 -12.29 6.30
CA HIS A 204 1.38 -13.62 6.88
C HIS A 204 0.42 -13.92 8.04
N ALA A 205 -0.13 -15.13 8.10
CA ALA A 205 -1.02 -15.54 9.18
C ALA A 205 -0.30 -15.60 10.53
N PHE A 206 0.96 -16.04 10.57
CA PHE A 206 1.77 -16.01 11.80
C PHE A 206 1.94 -14.59 12.40
N LYS A 207 1.80 -13.52 11.59
CA LYS A 207 1.86 -12.12 12.07
C LYS A 207 0.53 -11.61 12.64
N ARG A 208 -0.58 -12.37 12.53
CA ARG A 208 -1.95 -11.93 12.86
C ARG A 208 -2.04 -11.27 14.24
N ARG A 209 -1.49 -11.91 15.28
CA ARG A 209 -1.53 -11.39 16.65
C ARG A 209 -0.83 -10.04 16.76
N ARG A 210 0.30 -9.86 16.07
CA ARG A 210 1.03 -8.58 16.09
C ARG A 210 0.20 -7.46 15.49
N PHE A 211 -0.48 -7.71 14.37
CA PHE A 211 -1.32 -6.70 13.75
C PHE A 211 -2.56 -6.39 14.59
N LEU A 212 -3.33 -7.42 14.99
CA LEU A 212 -4.63 -7.22 15.64
C LEU A 212 -4.52 -6.80 17.10
N ASN A 213 -3.49 -7.24 17.83
CA ASN A 213 -3.35 -6.91 19.25
C ASN A 213 -2.50 -5.67 19.48
N LEU A 214 -1.57 -5.34 18.56
CA LEU A 214 -0.61 -4.26 18.75
C LEU A 214 -0.80 -3.14 17.71
N HIS A 215 -0.60 -3.41 16.42
CA HIS A 215 -0.53 -2.34 15.41
C HIS A 215 -1.87 -1.63 15.18
N VAL A 216 -2.97 -2.37 15.01
CA VAL A 216 -4.31 -1.80 14.79
C VAL A 216 -4.76 -0.98 16.00
N PRO A 217 -4.65 -1.47 17.26
CA PRO A 217 -4.88 -0.66 18.45
C PRO A 217 -3.95 0.55 18.57
N ALA A 218 -2.64 0.40 18.27
CA ALA A 218 -1.68 1.50 18.34
C ALA A 218 -1.97 2.59 17.29
N ALA A 219 -2.50 2.22 16.12
CA ALA A 219 -3.02 3.13 15.11
C ALA A 219 -4.43 3.67 15.44
N ARG A 220 -5.03 3.22 16.55
CA ARG A 220 -6.36 3.61 17.04
C ARG A 220 -7.48 3.35 16.03
N PHE A 221 -7.33 2.32 15.20
CA PHE A 221 -8.40 1.91 14.30
C PHE A 221 -9.30 0.88 14.99
N PRO A 222 -10.64 0.94 14.84
CA PRO A 222 -11.54 0.01 15.52
C PRO A 222 -11.32 -1.45 15.09
N GLY A 223 -10.99 -2.31 16.04
CA GLY A 223 -10.80 -3.74 15.79
C GLY A 223 -12.06 -4.43 15.25
N THR A 224 -13.25 -3.98 15.67
CA THR A 224 -14.55 -4.47 15.16
C THR A 224 -14.80 -4.14 13.69
N GLN A 225 -14.09 -3.15 13.14
CA GLN A 225 -14.14 -2.76 11.73
C GLN A 225 -12.91 -3.26 10.95
N THR A 226 -12.12 -4.17 11.56
CA THR A 226 -10.89 -4.69 10.97
C THR A 226 -11.02 -6.17 10.63
N THR A 227 -10.79 -6.51 9.37
CA THR A 227 -10.62 -7.89 8.89
C THR A 227 -9.13 -8.17 8.67
N TYR A 228 -8.66 -9.36 9.05
CA TYR A 228 -7.30 -9.80 8.76
C TYR A 228 -7.29 -11.11 7.98
N ILE A 229 -6.72 -11.07 6.78
CA ILE A 229 -6.53 -12.20 5.88
C ILE A 229 -5.07 -12.65 6.02
N GLY A 230 -4.87 -13.81 6.64
CA GLY A 230 -3.55 -14.40 6.87
C GLY A 230 -3.26 -15.46 5.81
N ILE A 231 -2.12 -15.38 5.14
CA ILE A 231 -1.67 -16.38 4.17
C ILE A 231 -0.21 -16.67 4.46
N ASP A 232 0.09 -17.91 4.82
CA ASP A 232 1.44 -18.37 5.13
C ASP A 232 2.02 -19.21 3.98
N PRO A 233 3.36 -19.29 3.90
CA PRO A 233 4.01 -20.23 3.01
C PRO A 233 3.64 -21.67 3.37
N PRO A 234 3.51 -22.57 2.38
CA PRO A 234 3.17 -23.96 2.61
C PRO A 234 4.42 -24.77 3.04
N PHE A 235 5.21 -24.24 3.98
CA PHE A 235 6.41 -24.92 4.48
C PHE A 235 6.04 -26.06 5.42
N GLU A 236 6.99 -26.99 5.59
CA GLU A 236 6.85 -28.09 6.53
C GLU A 236 6.60 -27.60 7.96
N PRO A 237 5.81 -28.33 8.78
CA PRO A 237 5.40 -27.88 10.11
C PRO A 237 6.54 -27.44 11.03
N GLY A 238 7.70 -28.12 10.96
CA GLY A 238 8.88 -27.73 11.75
C GLY A 238 9.40 -26.35 11.39
N ARG A 239 9.51 -26.04 10.09
CA ARG A 239 9.92 -24.71 9.61
C ARG A 239 8.89 -23.65 9.96
N MET A 240 7.59 -23.97 9.85
CA MET A 240 6.53 -23.05 10.27
C MET A 240 6.60 -22.73 11.76
N ALA A 241 6.85 -23.72 12.62
CA ALA A 241 7.01 -23.51 14.06
C ALA A 241 8.19 -22.59 14.40
N GLU A 242 9.32 -22.73 13.69
CA GLU A 242 10.48 -21.83 13.85
C GLU A 242 10.17 -20.38 13.44
N ILE A 243 9.41 -20.19 12.36
CA ILE A 243 8.97 -18.87 11.89
C ILE A 243 8.02 -18.24 12.91
N GLU A 244 7.04 -18.98 13.40
CA GLU A 244 6.08 -18.53 14.41
C GLU A 244 6.76 -18.13 15.71
N GLU A 245 7.70 -18.95 16.21
CA GLU A 245 8.49 -18.63 17.40
C GLU A 245 9.40 -17.42 17.18
N GLY A 246 9.99 -17.34 15.98
CA GLY A 246 10.77 -16.19 15.53
C GLY A 246 9.96 -14.89 15.58
N ASP A 247 8.71 -14.91 15.09
CA ASP A 247 7.81 -13.76 15.17
C ASP A 247 7.40 -13.47 16.62
N ARG A 248 7.06 -14.49 17.42
CA ARG A 248 6.67 -14.32 18.82
C ARG A 248 7.75 -13.58 19.61
N LEU A 249 9.01 -13.93 19.42
CA LEU A 249 10.14 -13.35 20.15
C LEU A 249 10.63 -12.02 19.56
N ARG A 250 10.87 -11.99 18.24
CA ARG A 250 11.59 -10.88 17.57
C ARG A 250 10.70 -9.97 16.74
N GLY A 251 9.47 -10.41 16.48
CA GLY A 251 8.38 -9.65 15.90
C GLY A 251 7.49 -9.10 17.01
N TYR A 252 6.43 -9.83 17.35
CA TYR A 252 5.45 -9.48 18.39
C TYR A 252 6.12 -9.01 19.69
N GLY A 253 7.02 -9.80 20.27
CA GLY A 253 7.63 -9.48 21.57
C GLY A 253 8.39 -8.16 21.62
N VAL A 254 9.03 -7.76 20.51
CA VAL A 254 9.71 -6.45 20.41
C VAL A 254 8.69 -5.32 20.35
N TRP A 255 7.62 -5.50 19.56
CA TRP A 255 6.58 -4.48 19.41
C TRP A 255 5.69 -4.33 20.65
N GLU A 256 5.52 -5.38 21.46
CA GLU A 256 4.74 -5.32 22.70
C GLU A 256 5.33 -4.30 23.69
N GLY A 257 6.67 -4.18 23.75
CA GLY A 257 7.36 -3.18 24.56
C GLY A 257 7.60 -1.83 23.86
N ASP A 258 7.34 -1.73 22.56
CA ASP A 258 7.64 -0.56 21.74
C ASP A 258 6.62 -0.38 20.60
N LEU A 259 5.36 -0.15 20.99
CA LEU A 259 4.21 -0.10 20.08
C LEU A 259 4.37 0.91 18.93
N TYR A 260 5.14 1.97 19.13
CA TYR A 260 5.34 3.07 18.18
C TYR A 260 6.69 3.02 17.47
N GLY A 261 7.55 2.04 17.78
CA GLY A 261 8.86 1.87 17.15
C GLY A 261 9.87 2.98 17.47
N LEU A 262 9.87 3.45 18.71
CA LEU A 262 10.69 4.56 19.20
C LEU A 262 11.96 4.09 19.91
N GLY A 263 11.99 2.84 20.35
CA GLY A 263 13.15 2.21 20.95
C GLY A 263 14.26 2.00 19.93
N ALA A 264 15.52 2.04 20.41
CA ALA A 264 16.72 2.02 19.58
C ALA A 264 16.75 0.89 18.53
N LEU A 265 16.19 -0.28 18.85
CA LEU A 265 16.14 -1.41 17.93
C LEU A 265 15.22 -1.14 16.73
N LEU A 266 13.99 -0.67 16.96
CA LEU A 266 13.02 -0.45 15.90
C LEU A 266 13.31 0.86 15.15
N SER A 267 13.71 1.91 15.85
CA SER A 267 14.13 3.17 15.21
C SER A 267 15.38 2.97 14.35
N GLY A 268 16.36 2.19 14.79
CA GLY A 268 17.55 1.87 14.00
C GLY A 268 17.23 1.04 12.76
N LYS A 269 16.23 0.15 12.82
CA LYS A 269 15.71 -0.56 11.63
C LYS A 269 15.07 0.40 10.63
N ARG A 270 14.28 1.36 11.10
CA ARG A 270 13.67 2.41 10.26
C ARG A 270 14.73 3.23 9.55
N GLU A 271 15.73 3.71 10.29
CA GLU A 271 16.84 4.49 9.75
C GLU A 271 17.61 3.71 8.68
N LYS A 272 17.98 2.45 8.96
CA LYS A 272 18.67 1.58 7.98
C LYS A 272 17.85 1.38 6.70
N ARG A 273 16.52 1.35 6.81
CA ARG A 273 15.59 1.21 5.67
C ARG A 273 15.24 2.55 5.02
N GLY A 274 15.84 3.65 5.47
CA GLY A 274 15.69 4.97 4.88
C GLY A 274 14.42 5.71 5.28
N TRP A 275 13.84 5.42 6.45
CA TRP A 275 12.72 6.20 6.97
C TRP A 275 13.10 7.67 7.11
N ASP A 276 12.35 8.54 6.45
CA ASP A 276 12.47 9.98 6.55
C ASP A 276 11.09 10.59 6.84
N GLU A 277 10.86 10.91 8.12
CA GLU A 277 9.61 11.54 8.54
C GLU A 277 9.45 12.96 7.96
N GLY A 278 10.56 13.66 7.69
CA GLY A 278 10.54 14.99 7.09
C GLY A 278 9.99 14.96 5.67
N VAL A 279 10.46 14.00 4.87
CA VAL A 279 9.94 13.73 3.52
C VAL A 279 8.46 13.32 3.58
N PHE A 280 8.09 12.38 4.45
CA PHE A 280 6.68 12.00 4.60
C PHE A 280 5.79 13.19 5.00
N ARG A 281 6.25 14.05 5.91
CA ARG A 281 5.55 15.28 6.30
C ARG A 281 5.40 16.25 5.13
N ALA A 282 6.44 16.45 4.34
CA ALA A 282 6.41 17.35 3.19
C ALA A 282 5.46 16.85 2.10
N GLU A 283 5.59 15.58 1.69
CA GLU A 283 4.88 15.02 0.54
C GLU A 283 3.45 14.58 0.85
N VAL A 284 3.18 14.11 2.07
CA VAL A 284 1.85 13.59 2.45
C VAL A 284 1.12 14.56 3.36
N VAL A 285 1.71 14.89 4.51
CA VAL A 285 1.03 15.75 5.50
C VAL A 285 0.85 17.18 4.97
N GLY A 286 1.79 17.66 4.17
CA GLY A 286 1.76 18.97 3.52
C GLY A 286 0.56 19.16 2.58
N ARG A 287 -0.05 18.07 2.11
CA ARG A 287 -1.26 18.07 1.26
C ARG A 287 -2.56 18.25 2.03
N PHE A 288 -2.53 18.25 3.35
CA PHE A 288 -3.69 18.58 4.18
C PHE A 288 -3.69 20.05 4.60
N ALA A 289 -4.87 20.60 4.91
CA ALA A 289 -5.03 21.96 5.43
C ALA A 289 -5.88 22.00 6.71
N GLY A 290 -5.76 23.11 7.44
CA GLY A 290 -6.63 23.43 8.57
C GLY A 290 -6.66 22.36 9.66
N ARG A 291 -7.87 21.96 10.07
CA ARG A 291 -8.08 20.94 11.12
C ARG A 291 -7.57 19.56 10.69
N ALA A 292 -7.78 19.18 9.42
CA ALA A 292 -7.34 17.89 8.91
C ALA A 292 -5.82 17.71 9.05
N ARG A 293 -5.05 18.75 8.68
CA ARG A 293 -3.59 18.74 8.85
C ARG A 293 -3.18 18.55 10.31
N ARG A 294 -3.79 19.30 11.23
CA ARG A 294 -3.47 19.18 12.66
C ARG A 294 -3.75 17.79 13.22
N HIS A 295 -4.84 17.15 12.82
CA HIS A 295 -5.13 15.79 13.28
C HIS A 295 -4.10 14.78 12.74
N VAL A 296 -3.73 14.88 11.46
CA VAL A 296 -2.70 14.01 10.87
C VAL A 296 -1.33 14.24 11.52
N GLU A 297 -0.96 15.49 11.77
CA GLU A 297 0.26 15.85 12.49
C GLU A 297 0.28 15.28 13.91
N GLY A 298 -0.86 15.32 14.61
CA GLY A 298 -1.04 14.73 15.94
C GLY A 298 -0.82 13.22 15.92
N VAL A 299 -1.52 12.50 15.04
CA VAL A 299 -1.37 11.05 14.90
C VAL A 299 0.07 10.64 14.59
N LEU A 300 0.74 11.34 13.66
CA LEU A 300 2.13 11.04 13.32
C LEU A 300 3.10 11.36 14.46
N ALA A 301 2.81 12.40 15.24
CA ALA A 301 3.62 12.79 16.40
C ALA A 301 3.33 11.93 17.65
N PHE A 302 2.27 11.12 17.65
CA PHE A 302 1.87 10.34 18.81
C PHE A 302 2.90 9.26 19.14
N LYS A 303 3.28 9.21 20.41
CA LYS A 303 4.32 8.32 20.94
C LYS A 303 3.84 7.47 22.11
N GLY A 304 2.52 7.29 22.25
CA GLY A 304 1.92 6.54 23.34
C GLY A 304 1.84 7.28 24.68
N ARG A 305 2.07 8.61 24.70
CA ARG A 305 2.09 9.43 25.93
C ARG A 305 1.36 10.76 25.72
N GLY A 306 0.64 11.18 26.75
CA GLY A 306 -0.12 12.45 26.74
C GLY A 306 -1.47 12.32 26.02
N ASP A 307 -2.23 13.42 26.05
CA ASP A 307 -3.45 13.58 25.26
C ASP A 307 -3.11 14.43 24.03
N ASP A 308 -3.15 13.81 22.86
CA ASP A 308 -2.99 14.47 21.55
C ASP A 308 -4.32 14.49 20.77
N GLY A 309 -5.43 14.23 21.46
CA GLY A 309 -6.75 14.08 20.87
C GLY A 309 -6.99 12.69 20.27
N ARG A 310 -8.09 12.55 19.53
CA ARG A 310 -8.45 11.30 18.82
C ARG A 310 -7.85 11.28 17.41
N ALA A 311 -7.50 10.09 16.92
CA ALA A 311 -7.18 9.92 15.51
C ALA A 311 -8.41 10.25 14.64
N PRO A 312 -8.23 10.78 13.41
CA PRO A 312 -9.34 11.21 12.56
C PRO A 312 -10.37 10.11 12.19
N TRP A 313 -9.96 8.84 12.27
CA TRP A 313 -10.76 7.65 11.98
C TRP A 313 -11.32 6.98 13.23
N GLU A 314 -11.07 7.54 14.42
CA GLU A 314 -11.81 7.12 15.60
C GLU A 314 -13.25 7.60 15.46
N THR A 315 -14.19 6.66 15.32
CA THR A 315 -15.61 6.98 15.50
C THR A 315 -15.83 7.39 16.94
N GLU A 316 -16.62 8.44 17.19
CA GLU A 316 -17.12 8.73 18.53
C GLU A 316 -17.73 7.45 19.10
N CYS A 317 -17.23 6.97 20.24
CA CYS A 317 -18.01 6.03 21.03
C CYS A 317 -19.26 6.81 21.44
N GLY A 318 -20.39 6.49 20.83
CA GLY A 318 -21.70 6.97 21.28
C GLY A 318 -22.00 6.57 22.71
#